data_AF-A0A2W5KQL4-F1
#
_entry.id   AF-A0A2W5KQL4-F1
#
_cell.length_a   1.000
_cell.length_b   1.000
_cell.length_c   1.000
_cell.angle_alpha   90.00
_cell.angle_beta   90.00
_cell.angle_gamma   90.00
#
_symmetry.space_group_name_H-M   'P 1'
#
loop_
_entity.id
_entity.type
_entity.pdbx_description
1 polymer ?
#
loop_
_entity_poly.entity_id
_entity_poly.type
_entity_poly.pdbx_seq_one_letter_code
_entity_poly.pdbx_strand_id
1 'polypeptide(L)'
;MDPGLRRVTRIPLEELWDDKGAFGQRLSYLTAHRIKEILRQAPVRLVEADVGAGLRWTAPEDCYARWKQVAANVADPDGFSPEDFPDDVAFVASEWRGRAGERLIVLELHH
;
A
#
# COMPACT_ATOMS: atom_id res chain seq x y z
N MET A 1 -17.37 8.31 14.89
CA MET A 1 -16.64 8.92 13.76
C MET A 1 -17.09 8.20 12.51
N ASP A 2 -17.39 8.92 11.44
CA ASP A 2 -17.64 8.33 10.14
C ASP A 2 -16.30 7.74 9.62
N PRO A 3 -16.18 6.42 9.45
CA PRO A 3 -14.95 5.80 8.96
C PRO A 3 -14.55 6.31 7.56
N GLY A 4 -15.48 6.86 6.78
CA GLY A 4 -15.21 7.54 5.52
C GLY A 4 -14.42 8.86 5.67
N LEU A 5 -14.31 9.40 6.89
CA LEU A 5 -13.52 10.61 7.20
C LEU A 5 -12.15 10.28 7.80
N ARG A 6 -11.82 9.00 8.03
CA ARG A 6 -10.56 8.62 8.64
C ARG A 6 -9.41 8.82 7.65
N ARG A 7 -8.39 9.56 8.09
CA ARG A 7 -7.21 9.90 7.30
C ARG A 7 -5.98 9.19 7.84
N VAL A 8 -5.01 8.96 6.97
CA VAL A 8 -3.67 8.53 7.35
C VAL A 8 -2.99 9.70 8.05
N THR A 9 -2.58 9.50 9.30
CA THR A 9 -1.92 10.54 10.10
C THR A 9 -0.42 10.35 10.20
N ARG A 10 0.06 9.13 9.96
CA ARG A 10 1.48 8.76 9.98
C ARG A 10 1.73 7.52 9.15
N ILE A 11 2.96 7.42 8.68
CA ILE A 11 3.57 6.23 8.10
C ILE A 11 4.86 5.92 8.89
N PRO A 12 5.21 4.65 9.14
CA PRO A 12 4.49 3.45 8.71
C PRO A 12 3.13 3.30 9.42
N LEU A 13 2.15 2.82 8.65
CA LEU A 13 0.78 2.54 9.06
C LEU A 13 0.73 1.38 10.07
N GLU A 14 0.24 1.64 11.28
CA GLU A 14 0.13 0.58 12.29
C GLU A 14 -1.14 -0.26 12.15
N GLU A 15 -2.20 0.30 11.58
CA GLU A 15 -3.50 -0.35 11.41
C GLU A 15 -4.07 0.01 10.03
N LEU A 16 -4.64 -0.97 9.33
CA LEU A 16 -5.38 -0.78 8.08
C LEU A 16 -6.89 -0.73 8.39
N TRP A 17 -7.68 0.09 7.69
CA TRP A 17 -9.12 0.25 7.95
C TRP A 17 -9.97 0.45 6.69
N ASP A 18 -11.23 0.02 6.75
CA ASP A 18 -12.26 0.31 5.76
C ASP A 18 -13.46 1.05 6.39
N ASP A 19 -14.56 1.16 5.65
CA ASP A 19 -15.84 1.72 6.10
C ASP A 19 -16.47 0.95 7.27
N LYS A 20 -15.98 -0.23 7.60
CA LYS A 20 -16.45 -1.07 8.72
C LYS A 20 -15.47 -1.10 9.89
N GLY A 21 -14.37 -0.33 9.83
CA GLY A 21 -13.38 -0.22 10.90
C GLY A 21 -12.07 -0.94 10.57
N ALA A 22 -11.45 -1.54 11.60
CA ALA A 22 -10.17 -2.22 11.44
C ALA A 22 -10.26 -3.38 10.43
N PHE A 23 -9.31 -3.43 9.50
CA PHE A 23 -9.34 -4.32 8.34
C PHE A 23 -8.27 -5.39 8.38
N GLY A 24 -7.04 -5.07 8.79
CA GLY A 24 -5.93 -6.01 8.68
C GLY A 24 -4.68 -5.60 9.43
N GLN A 25 -3.68 -6.49 9.39
CA GLN A 25 -2.39 -6.32 10.05
C GLN A 25 -1.22 -6.54 9.08
N ARG A 26 -0.14 -5.78 9.29
CA ARG A 26 1.11 -5.88 8.52
C ARG A 26 1.80 -7.21 8.85
N LEU A 27 2.24 -7.92 7.81
CA LEU A 27 3.03 -9.14 7.92
C LEU A 27 4.52 -8.87 7.72
N SER A 28 4.87 -8.17 6.65
CA SER A 28 6.27 -7.87 6.30
C SER A 28 6.35 -6.73 5.29
N TYR A 29 7.54 -6.13 5.14
CA TYR A 29 7.82 -5.26 4.01
C TYR A 29 8.01 -6.07 2.72
N LEU A 30 7.81 -5.42 1.58
CA LEU A 30 7.89 -6.01 0.25
C LEU A 30 8.82 -5.20 -0.66
N THR A 31 9.64 -5.91 -1.43
CA THR A 31 10.37 -5.32 -2.55
C THR A 31 9.51 -5.31 -3.82
N ALA A 32 9.88 -4.49 -4.80
CA ALA A 32 9.19 -4.46 -6.09
C ALA A 32 9.16 -5.83 -6.79
N HIS A 33 10.25 -6.59 -6.67
CA HIS A 33 10.32 -7.97 -7.19
C HIS A 33 9.25 -8.85 -6.52
N ARG A 34 9.16 -8.80 -5.19
CA ARG A 34 8.22 -9.63 -4.44
C ARG A 34 6.76 -9.30 -4.75
N ILE A 35 6.44 -8.01 -4.90
CA ILE A 35 5.09 -7.57 -5.30
C ILE A 35 4.70 -8.16 -6.65
N LYS A 36 5.61 -8.11 -7.63
CA LYS A 36 5.39 -8.68 -8.96
C LYS A 36 5.12 -10.19 -8.92
N GLU A 37 5.78 -10.94 -8.03
CA GLU A 37 5.48 -12.36 -7.83
C GLU A 37 4.09 -12.58 -7.23
N ILE A 38 3.74 -11.81 -6.20
CA ILE A 38 2.44 -11.90 -5.53
C ILE A 38 1.29 -11.65 -6.50
N LEU A 39 1.38 -10.59 -7.29
CA LEU A 39 0.39 -10.21 -8.30
C LEU A 39 0.16 -11.29 -9.37
N ARG A 40 1.12 -12.21 -9.59
CA ARG A 40 1.01 -13.30 -10.56
C ARG A 40 0.36 -14.57 -9.99
N GLN A 41 0.35 -14.74 -8.67
CA GLN A 41 -0.07 -15.97 -8.01
C GLN A 41 -1.56 -15.99 -7.69
N ALA A 42 -2.10 -14.85 -7.24
CA ALA A 42 -3.48 -14.76 -6.80
C ALA A 42 -4.00 -13.33 -6.94
N PRO A 43 -5.33 -13.13 -7.02
CA PRO A 43 -5.93 -11.82 -6.83
C PRO A 43 -5.54 -11.25 -5.47
N VAL A 44 -5.01 -10.04 -5.47
CA VAL A 44 -4.71 -9.26 -4.28
C VAL A 44 -5.37 -7.90 -4.37
N ARG A 45 -5.53 -7.23 -3.24
CA ARG A 45 -5.95 -5.82 -3.21
C ARG A 45 -4.73 -4.94 -2.97
N LEU A 46 -4.67 -3.84 -3.71
CA LEU A 46 -3.68 -2.80 -3.53
C LEU A 46 -4.33 -1.64 -2.78
N VAL A 47 -3.66 -1.15 -1.74
CA VAL A 47 -4.12 -0.01 -0.94
C VAL A 47 -3.02 1.02 -0.86
N GLU A 48 -3.31 2.28 -1.16
CA GLU A 48 -2.36 3.37 -0.99
C GLU A 48 -2.67 4.19 0.25
N ALA A 49 -1.62 4.48 1.02
CA ALA A 49 -1.65 5.32 2.21
C ALA A 49 -0.82 6.57 1.95
N ASP A 50 -1.45 7.74 2.03
CA ASP A 50 -0.82 9.05 1.86
C ASP A 50 -1.23 9.94 3.04
N VAL A 51 -0.25 10.57 3.70
CA VAL A 51 -0.48 11.35 4.92
C VAL A 51 -1.40 12.52 4.61
N GLY A 52 -2.48 12.66 5.38
CA GLY A 52 -3.51 13.67 5.17
C GLY A 52 -4.66 13.23 4.24
N ALA A 53 -4.52 12.11 3.54
CA ALA A 53 -5.56 11.52 2.69
C ALA A 53 -6.23 10.30 3.35
N GLY A 54 -7.36 9.87 2.79
CA GLY A 54 -7.96 8.57 3.11
C GLY A 54 -7.22 7.42 2.41
N LEU A 55 -7.39 6.20 2.91
CA LEU A 55 -6.86 5.01 2.24
C LEU A 55 -7.50 4.84 0.86
N ARG A 56 -6.69 4.73 -0.18
CA ARG A 56 -7.16 4.54 -1.56
C ARG A 56 -7.12 3.06 -1.90
N TRP A 57 -8.30 2.46 -1.98
CA TRP A 57 -8.48 1.04 -2.28
C TRP A 57 -8.58 0.83 -3.78
N THR A 58 -7.72 -0.03 -4.32
CA THR A 58 -7.75 -0.43 -5.73
C THR A 58 -8.55 -1.72 -5.88
N ALA A 59 -9.45 -1.77 -6.86
CA ALA A 59 -10.19 -2.98 -7.17
C ALA A 59 -9.24 -4.08 -7.69
N PRO A 60 -9.48 -5.37 -7.42
CA PRO A 60 -8.60 -6.46 -7.87
C PRO A 60 -8.26 -6.44 -9.37
N GLU A 61 -9.23 -6.08 -10.21
CA GLU A 61 -9.11 -5.94 -11.66
C GLU A 61 -8.15 -4.82 -12.10
N ASP A 62 -8.03 -3.76 -11.29
CA ASP A 62 -7.18 -2.60 -11.59
C ASP A 62 -5.79 -2.70 -10.95
N CYS A 63 -5.57 -3.64 -10.03
CA CYS A 63 -4.34 -3.76 -9.26
C CYS A 63 -3.10 -3.91 -10.15
N TYR A 64 -3.20 -4.68 -11.25
CA TYR A 64 -2.08 -4.86 -12.17
C TYR A 64 -1.76 -3.60 -12.98
N ALA A 65 -2.79 -2.85 -13.40
CA ALA A 65 -2.63 -1.58 -14.09
C ALA A 65 -2.00 -0.55 -13.14
N ARG A 66 -2.49 -0.49 -11.89
CA ARG A 66 -1.96 0.42 -10.88
C ARG A 66 -0.50 0.09 -10.54
N TRP A 67 -0.17 -1.18 -10.36
CA TRP A 67 1.20 -1.64 -10.13
C TRP A 67 2.17 -1.14 -11.20
N LYS A 68 1.81 -1.22 -12.48
CA LYS A 68 2.68 -0.74 -13.58
C LYS A 68 3.01 0.74 -13.48
N GLN A 69 2.12 1.55 -12.92
CA GLN A 69 2.32 3.00 -12.78
C GLN A 69 3.27 3.33 -11.63
N VAL A 70 3.20 2.57 -10.52
CA VAL A 70 3.94 2.88 -9.28
C VAL A 70 5.22 2.07 -9.11
N ALA A 71 5.43 1.01 -9.90
CA ALA A 71 6.54 0.08 -9.73
C ALA A 71 7.93 0.75 -9.77
N ALA A 72 8.08 1.83 -10.55
CA ALA A 72 9.34 2.58 -10.64
C ALA A 72 9.63 3.43 -9.40
N ASN A 73 8.61 3.70 -8.59
CA ASN A 73 8.68 4.51 -7.38
C ASN A 73 8.77 3.65 -6.10
N VAL A 74 8.81 2.33 -6.20
CA VAL A 74 8.87 1.45 -5.03
C VAL A 74 10.30 1.37 -4.51
N ALA A 75 10.50 1.88 -3.29
CA ALA A 75 11.77 1.89 -2.60
C ALA A 75 11.97 0.64 -1.74
N ASP A 76 13.24 0.37 -1.39
CA ASP A 76 13.53 -0.46 -0.22
C ASP A 76 13.13 0.30 1.05
N PRO A 77 12.64 -0.39 2.10
CA PRO A 77 12.10 0.25 3.29
C PRO A 77 13.14 1.03 4.11
N ASP A 78 14.44 0.77 3.90
CA ASP A 78 15.54 1.37 4.65
C ASP A 78 16.38 2.30 3.75
N GLY A 79 16.52 3.55 4.17
CA GLY A 79 17.54 4.46 3.62
C GLY A 79 17.30 4.96 2.19
N PHE A 80 16.07 5.37 1.88
CA PHE A 80 15.73 6.01 0.60
C PHE A 80 15.44 7.51 0.76
N SER A 81 15.63 8.27 -0.31
CA SER A 81 15.18 9.65 -0.42
C SER A 81 14.15 9.76 -1.56
N PRO A 82 13.00 10.45 -1.38
CA PRO A 82 11.99 10.60 -2.43
C PRO A 82 12.51 11.22 -3.74
N GLU A 83 13.48 12.14 -3.64
CA GLU A 83 14.17 12.79 -4.78
C GLU A 83 14.94 11.82 -5.70
N ASP A 84 15.21 10.59 -5.25
CA ASP A 84 15.84 9.56 -6.08
C ASP A 84 14.84 8.85 -7.02
N PHE A 85 13.55 9.17 -6.90
CA PHE A 85 12.45 8.52 -7.62
C PHE A 85 11.70 9.50 -8.53
N PRO A 86 10.99 8.99 -9.56
CA PRO A 86 10.18 9.85 -10.43
C PRO A 86 9.20 10.74 -9.66
N ASP A 87 9.03 11.98 -10.09
CA ASP A 87 8.13 12.98 -9.46
C ASP A 87 8.46 13.29 -7.99
N ASP A 88 9.68 13.01 -7.54
CA ASP A 88 10.16 13.17 -6.16
C ASP A 88 9.29 12.40 -5.14
N VAL A 89 8.75 11.25 -5.56
CA VAL A 89 7.90 10.41 -4.70
C VAL A 89 8.38 8.97 -4.61
N ALA A 90 8.33 8.40 -3.40
CA ALA A 90 8.67 7.02 -3.14
C ALA A 90 7.52 6.26 -2.46
N PHE A 91 7.40 4.96 -2.75
CA PHE A 91 6.48 4.06 -2.08
C PHE A 91 7.24 3.01 -1.29
N VAL A 92 6.97 2.91 0.01
CA VAL A 92 7.35 1.75 0.81
C VAL A 92 6.21 0.75 0.77
N ALA A 93 6.49 -0.46 0.30
CA ALA A 93 5.47 -1.49 0.17
C ALA A 93 5.50 -2.49 1.33
N SER A 94 4.33 -2.94 1.76
CA SER A 94 4.19 -3.97 2.78
C SER A 94 3.05 -4.93 2.46
N GLU A 95 3.22 -6.17 2.91
CA GLU A 95 2.21 -7.22 2.84
C GLU A 95 1.32 -7.15 4.08
N TRP A 96 0.02 -7.26 3.86
CA TRP A 96 -0.98 -7.28 4.92
C TRP A 96 -1.91 -8.46 4.78
N ARG A 97 -2.46 -8.91 5.91
CA ARG A 97 -3.54 -9.89 5.97
C ARG A 97 -4.82 -9.21 6.44
N GLY A 98 -5.86 -9.32 5.63
CA GLY A 98 -7.18 -8.80 5.95
C GLY A 98 -7.97 -9.71 6.88
N ARG A 99 -9.12 -9.21 7.35
CA ARG A 99 -10.01 -9.87 8.31
C ARG A 99 -10.56 -11.22 7.85
N ALA A 100 -10.71 -11.44 6.54
CA ALA A 100 -11.16 -12.71 5.96
C ALA A 100 -9.96 -13.57 5.49
N GLY A 101 -8.73 -13.17 5.80
CA GLY A 101 -7.51 -13.84 5.37
C GLY A 101 -7.05 -13.47 3.96
N GLU A 102 -7.68 -12.48 3.34
CA GLU A 102 -7.27 -11.93 2.06
C GLU A 102 -5.88 -11.29 2.16
N ARG A 103 -5.11 -11.41 1.08
CA ARG A 103 -3.78 -10.83 0.98
C ARG A 103 -3.86 -9.44 0.36
N LEU A 104 -3.21 -8.48 0.99
CA LEU A 104 -3.15 -7.10 0.53
C LEU A 104 -1.71 -6.63 0.38
N ILE A 105 -1.54 -5.67 -0.52
CA ILE A 105 -0.32 -4.91 -0.70
C ILE A 105 -0.65 -3.48 -0.35
N VAL A 106 -0.01 -2.96 0.70
CA VAL A 106 -0.13 -1.55 1.10
C VAL A 106 1.08 -0.80 0.58
N LEU A 107 0.84 0.31 -0.12
CA LEU A 107 1.85 1.24 -0.60
C LEU A 107 1.78 2.52 0.21
N GLU A 108 2.83 2.80 0.98
CA GLU A 108 2.95 3.98 1.82
C GLU A 108 3.70 5.06 1.03
N LEU A 109 3.03 6.17 0.72
CA LEU A 109 3.57 7.26 -0.10
C LEU A 109 4.42 8.20 0.76
N HIS A 110 5.64 8.45 0.28
CA HIS A 110 6.59 9.42 0.81
C HIS A 110 6.85 10.49 -0.26
N HIS A 111 6.80 11.75 0.17
CA HIS A 111 7.13 12.95 -0.60
C HIS A 111 8.38 13.62 -0.01
#